data_AF-A0A1H4B609-F1
#
_entry.id   AF-A0A1H4B609-F1
#
_cell.length_a   1.000
_cell.length_b   1.000
_cell.length_c   1.000
_cell.angle_alpha   90.00
_cell.angle_beta   90.00
_cell.angle_gamma   90.00
#
_symmetry.space_group_name_H-M   'P 1'
#
loop_
_entity.id
_entity.type
_entity.pdbx_description
1 polymer ?
#
loop_
_entity_poly.entity_id
_entity_poly.type
_entity_poly.pdbx_seq_one_letter_code
_entity_poly.pdbx_strand_id
1 'polypeptide(L)'
;MKVFYIDVESFCANDFIDSLLKYRLHGKTTEILKYAYSNVGIWHDPERENDMLQSIKKESPDFAFSFNYYPLVSKVCQKAGLKYISWVYDNPQVALYHYTLVNSCNEVFLFDSEMYETYASQGIKTVHYMPLAASTERLDKFTMSDAKAASYRSKKVSFVGSMYTEEHNFYERMLPKLDPYVHGYLEGLMRSQIHIQGYNFIENCLSDDIISKMYDALPLEPHKDGVDTKNYLYSDYVINRRITGIERAELLTKIARKYPVDLYTKDESFSAPGINNHGIVTYYDYMPYVFKGSDINLNISLRSIKKGIPLRCFDIMGCGGFLLSNFQEDFFRYFEPDVDFVFYESQSDLLNKVDFYLQHEDERKAIAERAYEKIKKDHNFNVRVEQILTEAGIT
;
A
#
# COMPACT_ATOMS: atom_id res chain seq x y z
N MET A 1 13.80 12.83 -22.77
CA MET A 1 13.37 13.21 -21.41
C MET A 1 14.31 12.54 -20.42
N LYS A 2 14.92 13.28 -19.51
CA LYS A 2 15.82 12.78 -18.48
C LYS A 2 15.11 12.76 -17.14
N VAL A 3 15.01 11.60 -16.52
CA VAL A 3 14.37 11.42 -15.21
C VAL A 3 15.45 11.19 -14.16
N PHE A 4 15.46 12.01 -13.12
CA PHE A 4 16.27 11.79 -11.94
C PHE A 4 15.52 10.87 -10.97
N TYR A 5 15.77 9.57 -11.08
CA TYR A 5 15.03 8.55 -10.34
C TYR A 5 15.68 8.27 -9.00
N ILE A 6 14.95 8.50 -7.91
CA ILE A 6 15.39 8.20 -6.54
C ILE A 6 15.27 6.69 -6.33
N ASP A 7 16.40 5.99 -6.36
CA ASP A 7 16.47 4.53 -6.32
C ASP A 7 16.42 4.03 -4.88
N VAL A 8 15.21 3.73 -4.43
CA VAL A 8 14.89 3.06 -3.16
C VAL A 8 14.21 1.74 -3.50
N GLU A 9 14.47 0.70 -2.70
CA GLU A 9 13.74 -0.57 -2.83
C GLU A 9 12.24 -0.31 -2.71
N SER A 10 11.49 -0.69 -3.75
CA SER A 10 10.07 -0.44 -3.85
C SER A 10 9.40 -1.50 -4.70
N PHE A 11 8.19 -1.88 -4.30
CA PHE A 11 7.32 -2.65 -5.16
C PHE A 11 6.98 -1.81 -6.41
N CYS A 12 6.76 -2.46 -7.55
CA CYS A 12 6.46 -1.80 -8.84
C CYS A 12 7.54 -0.92 -9.47
N ALA A 13 8.66 -0.65 -8.78
CA ALA A 13 9.73 0.22 -9.29
C ALA A 13 10.16 -0.14 -10.72
N ASN A 14 10.43 -1.43 -10.96
CA ASN A 14 10.86 -1.91 -12.27
C ASN A 14 9.76 -1.78 -13.32
N ASP A 15 8.50 -2.06 -12.96
CA ASP A 15 7.36 -1.98 -13.88
C ASP A 15 7.07 -0.54 -14.33
N PHE A 16 7.22 0.43 -13.42
CA PHE A 16 7.08 1.85 -13.73
C PHE A 16 8.26 2.39 -14.55
N ILE A 17 9.50 2.00 -14.21
CA ILE A 17 10.69 2.34 -15.00
C ILE A 17 10.55 1.81 -16.44
N ASP A 18 10.11 0.56 -16.62
CA ASP A 18 9.89 -0.03 -17.94
C ASP A 18 8.88 0.80 -18.75
N SER A 19 7.81 1.27 -18.10
CA SER A 19 6.78 2.09 -18.74
C SER A 19 7.29 3.50 -19.09
N LEU A 20 8.08 4.12 -18.21
CA LEU A 20 8.78 5.38 -18.49
C LEU A 20 9.74 5.27 -19.68
N LEU A 21 10.48 4.16 -19.78
CA LEU A 21 11.41 3.88 -20.89
C LEU A 21 10.67 3.65 -22.22
N LYS A 22 9.42 3.19 -22.18
CA LYS A 22 8.54 3.05 -23.35
C LYS A 22 7.87 4.36 -23.74
N TYR A 23 7.62 5.26 -22.79
CA TYR A 23 7.00 6.56 -23.02
C TYR A 23 7.81 7.43 -24.00
N ARG A 24 7.12 8.17 -24.87
CA ARG A 24 7.73 9.01 -25.92
C ARG A 24 7.13 10.41 -25.92
N LEU A 25 7.73 11.29 -25.10
CA LEU A 25 7.35 12.70 -25.07
C LEU A 25 7.82 13.41 -26.35
N HIS A 26 6.89 13.81 -27.21
CA HIS A 26 7.19 14.40 -28.52
C HIS A 26 8.19 13.59 -29.37
N GLY A 27 8.10 12.25 -29.29
CA GLY A 27 9.00 11.33 -30.01
C GLY A 27 10.41 11.18 -29.41
N LYS A 28 10.74 11.91 -28.33
CA LYS A 28 12.02 11.78 -27.62
C LYS A 28 12.03 10.54 -26.73
N THR A 29 13.18 9.87 -26.64
CA THR A 29 13.40 8.76 -25.72
C THR A 29 13.55 9.24 -24.28
N THR A 30 13.24 8.36 -23.34
CA THR A 30 13.46 8.57 -21.91
C THR A 30 14.81 8.00 -21.48
N GLU A 31 15.56 8.77 -20.70
CA GLU A 31 16.80 8.38 -20.03
C GLU A 31 16.54 8.41 -18.51
N ILE A 32 16.93 7.34 -17.81
CA ILE A 32 16.75 7.22 -16.36
C ILE A 32 18.10 7.33 -15.67
N LEU A 33 18.24 8.36 -14.84
CA LEU A 33 19.41 8.62 -14.01
C LEU A 33 19.08 8.15 -12.60
N LYS A 34 19.56 6.97 -12.22
CA LYS A 34 19.33 6.41 -10.89
C LYS A 34 20.24 7.08 -9.86
N TYR A 35 19.63 7.68 -8.84
CA TYR A 35 20.30 8.21 -7.67
C TYR A 35 20.06 7.28 -6.49
N ALA A 36 21.11 6.60 -6.03
CA ALA A 36 21.01 5.68 -4.90
C ALA A 36 20.57 6.44 -3.63
N TYR A 37 19.50 5.98 -3.01
CA TYR A 37 18.94 6.64 -1.84
C TYR A 37 18.55 5.61 -0.78
N SER A 38 18.91 5.87 0.48
CA SER A 38 18.51 5.02 1.60
C SER A 38 17.43 5.71 2.43
N ASN A 39 16.28 5.05 2.59
CA ASN A 39 15.22 5.52 3.48
C ASN A 39 15.51 5.10 4.93
N VAL A 40 16.38 5.86 5.60
CA VAL A 40 16.77 5.63 7.01
C VAL A 40 16.03 6.55 7.99
N GLY A 41 14.93 7.18 7.56
CA GLY A 41 14.17 8.12 8.40
C GLY A 41 14.91 9.45 8.69
N ILE A 42 16.01 9.72 7.98
CA ILE A 42 16.76 10.97 8.09
C ILE A 42 16.27 11.92 7.00
N TRP A 43 15.66 13.04 7.41
CA TRP A 43 15.10 14.03 6.49
C TRP A 43 15.98 15.28 6.33
N HIS A 44 17.04 15.38 7.14
CA HIS A 44 18.06 16.40 7.01
C HIS A 44 19.45 15.77 7.03
N ASP A 45 20.15 15.86 5.90
CA ASP A 45 21.51 15.36 5.72
C ASP A 45 22.23 16.35 4.78
N PRO A 46 23.01 17.31 5.32
CA PRO A 46 23.68 18.33 4.51
C PRO A 46 24.62 17.77 3.43
N GLU A 47 25.29 16.64 3.71
CA GLU A 47 26.23 16.03 2.78
C GLU A 47 25.47 15.44 1.58
N ARG A 48 24.42 14.66 1.85
CA ARG A 48 23.55 14.10 0.83
C ARG A 48 22.76 15.16 0.06
N GLU A 49 22.27 16.18 0.76
CA GLU A 49 21.59 17.32 0.13
C GLU A 49 22.52 18.01 -0.88
N ASN A 50 23.78 18.22 -0.52
CA ASN A 50 24.75 18.83 -1.42
C ASN A 50 25.13 17.90 -2.58
N ASP A 51 25.41 16.62 -2.30
CA ASP A 51 25.73 15.62 -3.33
C ASP A 51 24.61 15.51 -4.38
N MET A 52 23.37 15.35 -3.95
CA MET A 52 22.21 15.28 -4.85
C MET A 52 22.03 16.57 -5.65
N LEU A 53 22.24 17.74 -5.03
CA LEU A 53 22.18 19.02 -5.74
C LEU A 53 23.26 19.13 -6.84
N GLN A 54 24.48 18.66 -6.58
CA GLN A 54 25.54 18.65 -7.60
C GLN A 54 25.20 17.67 -8.72
N SER A 55 24.64 16.50 -8.39
CA SER A 55 24.20 15.52 -9.38
C SER A 55 23.09 16.07 -10.30
N ILE A 56 22.07 16.71 -9.72
CA ILE A 56 21.00 17.37 -10.48
C ILE A 56 21.57 18.45 -11.42
N LYS A 57 22.49 19.30 -10.93
CA LYS A 57 23.12 20.33 -11.76
C LYS A 57 23.95 19.75 -12.90
N LYS A 58 24.70 18.69 -12.62
CA LYS A 58 25.57 18.02 -13.60
C LYS A 58 24.75 17.35 -14.70
N GLU A 59 23.74 16.58 -14.34
CA GLU A 59 23.01 15.76 -15.29
C GLU A 59 21.88 16.53 -16.00
N SER A 60 21.41 17.63 -15.40
CA SER A 60 20.33 18.50 -15.89
C SER A 60 19.06 17.72 -16.28
N PRO A 61 18.42 17.02 -15.32
CA PRO A 61 17.21 16.25 -15.57
C PRO A 61 15.99 17.16 -15.83
N ASP A 62 14.96 16.62 -16.49
CA ASP A 62 13.69 17.32 -16.72
C ASP A 62 12.82 17.33 -15.45
N PHE A 63 12.85 16.25 -14.67
CA PHE A 63 12.19 16.15 -13.35
C PHE A 63 12.85 15.05 -12.49
N ALA A 64 12.60 15.08 -11.18
CA ALA A 64 12.91 14.01 -10.25
C ALA A 64 11.67 13.14 -9.98
N PHE A 65 11.87 11.84 -9.82
CA PHE A 65 10.80 10.89 -9.50
C PHE A 65 11.16 9.98 -8.33
N SER A 66 10.22 9.72 -7.43
CA SER A 66 10.33 8.65 -6.44
C SER A 66 9.01 7.92 -6.21
N PHE A 67 9.11 6.65 -5.85
CA PHE A 67 8.03 6.01 -5.12
C PHE A 67 8.09 6.44 -3.66
N ASN A 68 6.93 6.73 -3.07
CA ASN A 68 6.77 7.43 -1.80
C ASN A 68 7.39 8.84 -1.80
N TYR A 69 6.97 9.64 -0.83
CA TYR A 69 7.44 11.02 -0.67
C TYR A 69 8.64 11.11 0.27
N TYR A 70 9.66 11.87 -0.13
CA TYR A 70 10.88 12.09 0.64
C TYR A 70 11.15 13.60 0.85
N PRO A 71 11.08 14.10 2.10
CA PRO A 71 11.24 15.52 2.39
C PRO A 71 12.57 16.13 1.93
N LEU A 72 13.68 15.37 2.07
CA LEU A 72 15.01 15.78 1.63
C LEU A 72 15.05 15.98 0.11
N VAL A 73 14.42 15.08 -0.65
CA VAL A 73 14.33 15.19 -2.11
C VAL A 73 13.58 16.45 -2.51
N SER A 74 12.42 16.71 -1.90
CA SER A 74 11.66 17.95 -2.13
C SER A 74 12.50 19.19 -1.83
N LYS A 75 13.21 19.23 -0.69
CA LYS A 75 14.06 20.37 -0.31
C LYS A 75 15.13 20.68 -1.36
N VAL A 76 15.82 19.65 -1.86
CA VAL A 76 16.88 19.81 -2.86
C VAL A 76 16.29 20.19 -4.22
N CYS A 77 15.18 19.58 -4.62
CA CYS A 77 14.49 19.90 -5.88
C CYS A 77 13.98 21.35 -5.89
N GLN A 78 13.39 21.81 -4.79
CA GLN A 78 12.96 23.21 -4.60
C GLN A 78 14.15 24.17 -4.73
N LYS A 79 15.31 23.82 -4.18
CA LYS A 79 16.55 24.62 -4.29
C LYS A 79 17.14 24.60 -5.71
N ALA A 80 16.96 23.49 -6.44
CA ALA A 80 17.44 23.34 -7.81
C ALA A 80 16.48 23.94 -8.86
N GLY A 81 15.23 24.27 -8.47
CA GLY A 81 14.17 24.62 -9.42
C GLY A 81 13.70 23.43 -10.27
N LEU A 82 13.90 22.20 -9.78
CA LEU A 82 13.53 20.96 -10.46
C LEU A 82 12.17 20.49 -9.97
N LYS A 83 11.28 20.07 -10.88
CA LYS A 83 10.01 19.45 -10.50
C LYS A 83 10.24 18.09 -9.83
N TYR A 84 9.58 17.84 -8.72
CA TYR A 84 9.66 16.59 -7.97
C TYR A 84 8.32 15.87 -7.97
N ILE A 85 8.27 14.77 -8.71
CA ILE A 85 7.11 13.90 -8.79
C ILE A 85 7.28 12.76 -7.79
N SER A 86 6.28 12.49 -6.97
CA SER A 86 6.28 11.31 -6.09
C SER A 86 4.96 10.56 -6.16
N TRP A 87 5.02 9.23 -6.20
CA TRP A 87 3.83 8.39 -6.19
C TRP A 87 3.84 7.49 -4.96
N VAL A 88 2.93 7.78 -4.02
CA VAL A 88 2.85 7.14 -2.72
C VAL A 88 1.96 5.91 -2.82
N TYR A 89 2.46 4.77 -2.34
CA TYR A 89 1.69 3.53 -2.19
C TYR A 89 1.61 3.04 -0.74
N ASP A 90 2.27 3.74 0.19
CA ASP A 90 2.23 3.44 1.62
C ASP A 90 1.25 4.36 2.35
N ASN A 91 0.45 3.77 3.25
CA ASN A 91 -0.37 4.49 4.21
C ASN A 91 -0.35 3.69 5.53
N PRO A 92 0.13 4.25 6.66
CA PRO A 92 0.51 5.65 6.85
C PRO A 92 1.86 6.01 6.22
N GLN A 93 2.02 7.29 5.87
CA GLN A 93 3.30 7.85 5.41
C GLN A 93 3.60 9.20 6.08
N VAL A 94 4.22 9.18 7.27
CA VAL A 94 4.50 10.38 8.12
C VAL A 94 5.29 11.45 7.35
N ALA A 95 6.12 11.06 6.39
CA ALA A 95 6.88 11.99 5.56
C ALA A 95 6.01 13.07 4.89
N LEU A 96 4.73 12.78 4.62
CA LEU A 96 3.79 13.75 4.04
C LEU A 96 3.39 14.87 5.01
N TYR A 97 3.56 14.69 6.32
CA TYR A 97 3.33 15.74 7.32
C TYR A 97 4.54 16.69 7.46
N HIS A 98 5.59 16.53 6.67
CA HIS A 98 6.72 17.45 6.69
C HIS A 98 6.40 18.78 6.01
N TYR A 99 6.94 19.90 6.53
CA TYR A 99 6.67 21.24 5.97
C TYR A 99 7.04 21.38 4.48
N THR A 100 7.96 20.54 3.97
CA THR A 100 8.34 20.58 2.55
C THR A 100 7.24 20.11 1.62
N LEU A 101 6.15 19.50 2.11
CA LEU A 101 5.03 19.11 1.26
C LEU A 101 4.46 20.32 0.49
N VAL A 102 4.46 21.52 1.11
CA VAL A 102 3.97 22.75 0.48
C VAL A 102 4.94 23.37 -0.54
N ASN A 103 6.11 22.77 -0.76
CA ASN A 103 7.04 23.25 -1.77
C ASN A 103 6.39 23.21 -3.16
N SER A 104 6.50 24.33 -3.88
CA SER A 104 5.93 24.53 -5.22
C SER A 104 6.49 23.60 -6.30
N CYS A 105 7.63 22.96 -6.05
CA CYS A 105 8.21 22.00 -7.00
C CYS A 105 7.52 20.64 -6.98
N ASN A 106 6.72 20.33 -5.96
CA ASN A 106 6.17 19.00 -5.76
C ASN A 106 4.98 18.71 -6.68
N GLU A 107 4.84 17.45 -7.07
CA GLU A 107 3.61 16.83 -7.59
C GLU A 107 3.49 15.46 -6.91
N VAL A 108 2.63 15.35 -5.90
CA VAL A 108 2.51 14.18 -5.03
C VAL A 108 1.22 13.44 -5.32
N PHE A 109 1.33 12.20 -5.77
CA PHE A 109 0.21 11.34 -6.14
C PHE A 109 -0.07 10.34 -5.03
N LEU A 110 -1.30 10.33 -4.51
CA LEU A 110 -1.74 9.51 -3.39
C LEU A 110 -2.82 8.51 -3.83
N PHE A 111 -2.68 7.25 -3.42
CA PHE A 111 -3.60 6.18 -3.79
C PHE A 111 -4.87 6.07 -2.93
N ASP A 112 -4.90 6.77 -1.80
CA ASP A 112 -6.02 6.78 -0.85
C ASP A 112 -6.72 8.13 -0.92
N SER A 113 -7.99 8.15 -1.36
CA SER A 113 -8.69 9.42 -1.56
C SER A 113 -8.92 10.19 -0.26
N GLU A 114 -9.03 9.53 0.89
CA GLU A 114 -9.17 10.20 2.20
C GLU A 114 -7.88 10.96 2.55
N MET A 115 -6.73 10.35 2.27
CA MET A 115 -5.44 10.99 2.47
C MET A 115 -5.28 12.21 1.54
N TYR A 116 -5.67 12.06 0.27
CA TYR A 116 -5.72 13.17 -0.68
C TYR A 116 -6.64 14.31 -0.20
N GLU A 117 -7.88 13.99 0.17
CA GLU A 117 -8.89 14.94 0.64
C GLU A 117 -8.41 15.72 1.88
N THR A 118 -7.66 15.06 2.77
CA THR A 118 -7.04 15.70 3.95
C THR A 118 -6.09 16.84 3.55
N TYR A 119 -5.24 16.65 2.55
CA TYR A 119 -4.29 17.69 2.11
C TYR A 119 -4.94 18.72 1.18
N ALA A 120 -5.81 18.26 0.27
CA ALA A 120 -6.52 19.13 -0.66
C ALA A 120 -7.43 20.13 0.06
N SER A 121 -8.14 19.70 1.12
CA SER A 121 -8.98 20.57 1.95
C SER A 121 -8.19 21.64 2.72
N GLN A 122 -6.90 21.41 2.96
CA GLN A 122 -5.97 22.38 3.55
C GLN A 122 -5.36 23.34 2.51
N GLY A 123 -5.74 23.22 1.23
CA GLY A 123 -5.31 24.11 0.16
C GLY A 123 -3.98 23.73 -0.51
N ILE A 124 -3.45 22.52 -0.24
CA ILE A 124 -2.24 22.03 -0.92
C ILE A 124 -2.61 21.55 -2.31
N LYS A 125 -2.26 22.33 -3.34
CA LYS A 125 -2.65 22.09 -4.74
C LYS A 125 -1.73 21.14 -5.51
N THR A 126 -0.59 20.82 -4.93
CA THR A 126 0.45 19.94 -5.50
C THR A 126 0.26 18.47 -5.11
N VAL A 127 -0.88 18.14 -4.48
CA VAL A 127 -1.24 16.78 -4.08
C VAL A 127 -2.44 16.34 -4.91
N HIS A 128 -2.37 15.13 -5.43
CA HIS A 128 -3.31 14.57 -6.40
C HIS A 128 -3.74 13.17 -5.98
N TYR A 129 -4.97 12.81 -6.32
CA TYR A 129 -5.41 11.43 -6.20
C TYR A 129 -5.01 10.61 -7.44
N MET A 130 -4.40 9.44 -7.23
CA MET A 130 -4.02 8.53 -8.31
C MET A 130 -4.04 7.07 -7.85
N PRO A 131 -4.96 6.23 -8.36
CA PRO A 131 -4.99 4.80 -8.05
C PRO A 131 -3.70 4.11 -8.54
N LEU A 132 -3.35 2.98 -7.91
CA LEU A 132 -2.19 2.19 -8.32
C LEU A 132 -2.41 1.46 -9.67
N ALA A 133 -1.47 0.60 -10.05
CA ALA A 133 -1.50 -0.15 -11.29
C ALA A 133 -0.78 -1.49 -11.17
N ALA A 134 -0.97 -2.35 -12.17
CA ALA A 134 -0.23 -3.59 -12.34
C ALA A 134 0.33 -3.75 -13.76
N SER A 135 1.41 -4.52 -13.89
CA SER A 135 2.09 -4.77 -15.16
C SER A 135 1.63 -6.09 -15.77
N THR A 136 0.48 -6.09 -16.46
CA THR A 136 -0.05 -7.31 -17.09
C THR A 136 0.94 -7.93 -18.08
N GLU A 137 1.68 -7.12 -18.84
CA GLU A 137 2.76 -7.60 -19.72
C GLU A 137 3.82 -8.44 -18.99
N ARG A 138 4.20 -8.06 -17.76
CA ARG A 138 5.09 -8.87 -16.93
C ARG A 138 4.36 -10.07 -16.36
N LEU A 139 3.18 -9.87 -15.79
CA LEU A 139 2.43 -10.90 -15.08
C LEU A 139 1.97 -12.04 -16.02
N ASP A 140 1.73 -11.76 -17.30
CA ASP A 140 1.37 -12.75 -18.32
C ASP A 140 2.52 -13.70 -18.68
N LYS A 141 3.77 -13.34 -18.36
CA LYS A 141 4.94 -14.21 -18.54
C LYS A 141 4.97 -15.38 -17.55
N PHE A 142 4.15 -15.33 -16.50
CA PHE A 142 4.06 -16.38 -15.47
C PHE A 142 2.93 -17.33 -15.82
N THR A 143 3.26 -18.59 -16.06
CA THR A 143 2.28 -19.60 -16.45
C THR A 143 2.21 -20.71 -15.40
N MET A 144 1.01 -21.26 -15.15
CA MET A 144 0.87 -22.37 -14.22
C MET A 144 1.50 -23.67 -14.73
N SER A 145 2.00 -23.71 -15.98
CA SER A 145 2.84 -24.79 -16.53
C SER A 145 4.31 -24.69 -16.11
N ASP A 146 4.78 -23.55 -15.62
CA ASP A 146 6.18 -23.36 -15.23
C ASP A 146 6.59 -24.34 -14.12
N ALA A 147 7.84 -24.79 -14.15
CA ALA A 147 8.38 -25.69 -13.12
C ALA A 147 8.29 -25.07 -11.71
N LYS A 148 8.54 -23.75 -11.61
CA LYS A 148 8.43 -22.96 -10.38
C LYS A 148 7.00 -22.88 -9.83
N ALA A 149 5.98 -23.05 -10.68
CA ALA A 149 4.57 -22.96 -10.28
C ALA A 149 4.09 -24.18 -9.49
N ALA A 150 4.86 -25.27 -9.44
CA ALA A 150 4.40 -26.55 -8.90
C ALA A 150 3.89 -26.49 -7.46
N SER A 151 4.55 -25.72 -6.58
CA SER A 151 4.14 -25.54 -5.17
C SER A 151 2.92 -24.63 -4.98
N TYR A 152 2.50 -23.92 -6.03
CA TYR A 152 1.45 -22.90 -5.97
C TYR A 152 0.15 -23.33 -6.66
N ARG A 153 0.09 -24.54 -7.24
CA ARG A 153 -1.11 -25.03 -7.92
C ARG A 153 -2.23 -25.37 -6.93
N SER A 154 -3.47 -25.11 -7.37
CA SER A 154 -4.69 -25.61 -6.75
C SER A 154 -4.88 -25.19 -5.29
N LYS A 155 -4.47 -23.97 -4.95
CA LYS A 155 -4.72 -23.40 -3.62
C LYS A 155 -6.18 -22.97 -3.52
N LYS A 156 -6.81 -23.19 -2.37
CA LYS A 156 -8.21 -22.81 -2.17
C LYS A 156 -8.32 -21.33 -1.82
N VAL A 157 -7.67 -20.93 -0.75
CA VAL A 157 -7.69 -19.54 -0.28
C VAL A 157 -6.27 -19.14 0.04
N SER A 158 -5.81 -18.02 -0.50
CA SER A 158 -4.48 -17.49 -0.20
C SER A 158 -4.54 -16.07 0.34
N PHE A 159 -3.61 -15.74 1.23
CA PHE A 159 -3.33 -14.38 1.67
C PHE A 159 -1.83 -14.11 1.60
N VAL A 160 -1.45 -13.02 0.94
CA VAL A 160 -0.04 -12.58 0.81
C VAL A 160 0.12 -11.24 1.50
N GLY A 161 0.79 -11.18 2.64
CA GLY A 161 1.01 -9.92 3.35
C GLY A 161 1.60 -10.08 4.73
N SER A 162 2.02 -8.96 5.32
CA SER A 162 2.41 -8.89 6.74
C SER A 162 1.24 -9.34 7.64
N MET A 163 1.52 -9.79 8.85
CA MET A 163 0.47 -10.03 9.87
C MET A 163 0.36 -8.86 10.85
N TYR A 164 1.26 -7.87 10.76
CA TYR A 164 1.44 -6.76 11.69
C TYR A 164 1.68 -7.21 13.13
N THR A 165 2.25 -8.40 13.28
CA THR A 165 2.65 -9.06 14.52
C THR A 165 4.18 -9.16 14.65
N GLU A 166 4.91 -8.88 13.56
CA GLU A 166 6.38 -8.88 13.47
C GLU A 166 7.06 -7.69 14.20
N GLU A 167 8.35 -7.43 13.92
CA GLU A 167 9.31 -6.53 14.65
C GLU A 167 8.82 -5.13 15.07
N HIS A 168 7.64 -4.68 14.59
CA HIS A 168 7.01 -3.41 14.94
C HIS A 168 5.74 -3.56 15.77
N ASN A 169 5.76 -4.45 16.76
CA ASN A 169 4.64 -4.69 17.67
C ASN A 169 4.54 -3.62 18.77
N PHE A 170 4.31 -2.37 18.36
CA PHE A 170 4.27 -1.20 19.25
C PHE A 170 3.24 -1.35 20.38
N TYR A 171 2.07 -1.93 20.08
CA TYR A 171 1.04 -2.15 21.08
C TYR A 171 1.51 -3.10 22.20
N GLU A 172 2.09 -4.26 21.85
CA GLU A 172 2.61 -5.21 22.86
C GLU A 172 3.75 -4.61 23.69
N ARG A 173 4.56 -3.71 23.12
CA ARG A 173 5.60 -2.98 23.87
C ARG A 173 5.01 -1.98 24.86
N MET A 174 3.84 -1.43 24.57
CA MET A 174 3.12 -0.47 25.39
C MET A 174 2.36 -1.15 26.54
N LEU A 175 1.79 -2.35 26.30
CA LEU A 175 0.91 -3.06 27.23
C LEU A 175 1.44 -3.20 28.68
N PRO A 176 2.71 -3.59 28.94
CA PRO A 176 3.18 -3.82 30.32
C PRO A 176 3.20 -2.56 31.20
N LYS A 177 3.15 -1.38 30.58
CA LYS A 177 3.23 -0.08 31.26
C LYS A 177 1.92 0.71 31.19
N LEU A 178 0.92 0.17 30.50
CA LEU A 178 -0.34 0.87 30.27
C LEU A 178 -1.22 0.76 31.52
N ASP A 179 -1.87 1.87 31.86
CA ASP A 179 -2.88 1.89 32.92
C ASP A 179 -4.04 0.90 32.63
N PRO A 180 -4.57 0.17 33.63
CA PRO A 180 -5.63 -0.82 33.41
C PRO A 180 -6.91 -0.29 32.76
N TYR A 181 -7.31 0.94 33.09
CA TYR A 181 -8.48 1.58 32.48
C TYR A 181 -8.21 1.88 31.00
N VAL A 182 -7.05 2.45 30.67
CA VAL A 182 -6.68 2.73 29.28
C VAL A 182 -6.56 1.44 28.47
N HIS A 183 -5.98 0.39 29.04
CA HIS A 183 -5.93 -0.92 28.40
C HIS A 183 -7.34 -1.43 28.06
N GLY A 184 -8.26 -1.44 29.05
CA GLY A 184 -9.64 -1.87 28.81
C GLY A 184 -10.38 -1.00 27.78
N TYR A 185 -10.13 0.31 27.80
CA TYR A 185 -10.67 1.24 26.81
C TYR A 185 -10.18 0.93 25.39
N LEU A 186 -8.86 0.76 25.20
CA LEU A 186 -8.28 0.47 23.90
C LEU A 186 -8.75 -0.90 23.37
N GLU A 187 -8.85 -1.92 24.22
CA GLU A 187 -9.42 -3.21 23.82
C GLU A 187 -10.86 -3.08 23.34
N GLY A 188 -11.72 -2.38 24.08
CA GLY A 188 -13.10 -2.11 23.67
C GLY A 188 -13.20 -1.32 22.35
N LEU A 189 -12.36 -0.29 22.21
CA LEU A 189 -12.28 0.54 21.01
C LEU A 189 -11.87 -0.28 19.78
N MET A 190 -10.78 -1.04 19.89
CA MET A 190 -10.28 -1.90 18.83
C MET A 190 -11.30 -2.95 18.41
N ARG A 191 -11.95 -3.61 19.38
CA ARG A 191 -13.01 -4.60 19.11
C ARG A 191 -14.19 -3.99 18.39
N SER A 192 -14.59 -2.78 18.77
CA SER A 192 -15.66 -2.04 18.09
C SER A 192 -15.29 -1.72 16.64
N GLN A 193 -14.05 -1.26 16.40
CA GLN A 193 -13.58 -0.88 15.06
C GLN A 193 -13.49 -2.08 14.10
N ILE A 194 -13.15 -3.29 14.58
CA ILE A 194 -13.09 -4.51 13.74
C ILE A 194 -14.44 -4.78 13.04
N HIS A 195 -15.55 -4.46 13.70
CA HIS A 195 -16.89 -4.70 13.17
C HIS A 195 -17.36 -3.67 12.14
N ILE A 196 -16.60 -2.59 11.92
CA ILE A 196 -16.99 -1.46 11.08
C ILE A 196 -15.99 -1.36 9.92
N GLN A 197 -16.47 -1.60 8.70
CA GLN A 197 -15.73 -1.32 7.46
C GLN A 197 -16.18 0.02 6.88
N GLY A 198 -15.35 0.65 6.04
CA GLY A 198 -15.68 1.93 5.39
C GLY A 198 -15.64 3.18 6.29
N TYR A 199 -15.37 3.02 7.59
CA TYR A 199 -15.16 4.14 8.49
C TYR A 199 -14.13 3.80 9.57
N ASN A 200 -13.14 4.67 9.76
CA ASN A 200 -12.13 4.55 10.82
C ASN A 200 -12.31 5.68 11.84
N PHE A 201 -12.73 5.34 13.05
CA PHE A 201 -12.98 6.30 14.14
C PHE A 201 -11.90 6.30 15.21
N ILE A 202 -10.81 5.56 15.03
CA ILE A 202 -9.77 5.39 16.06
C ILE A 202 -9.19 6.73 16.48
N GLU A 203 -8.70 7.53 15.54
CA GLU A 203 -8.06 8.81 15.84
C GLU A 203 -8.96 9.76 16.64
N ASN A 204 -10.25 9.82 16.27
CA ASN A 204 -11.26 10.67 16.92
C ASN A 204 -11.63 10.20 18.33
N CYS A 205 -11.42 8.93 18.65
CA CYS A 205 -11.71 8.37 19.96
C CYS A 205 -10.51 8.44 20.94
N LEU A 206 -9.31 8.74 20.45
CA LEU A 206 -8.14 8.90 21.31
C LEU A 206 -8.07 10.32 21.88
N SER A 207 -8.69 10.52 23.06
CA SER A 207 -8.60 11.79 23.79
C SER A 207 -7.18 12.11 24.28
N ASP A 208 -6.90 13.38 24.58
CA ASP A 208 -5.59 13.84 25.09
C ASP A 208 -5.13 13.07 26.35
N ASP A 209 -6.04 12.73 27.28
CA ASP A 209 -5.71 11.94 28.47
C ASP A 209 -5.26 10.51 28.11
N ILE A 210 -5.94 9.89 27.15
CA ILE A 210 -5.59 8.55 26.65
C ILE A 210 -4.23 8.61 25.97
N ILE A 211 -4.02 9.58 25.09
CA ILE A 211 -2.76 9.77 24.36
C ILE A 211 -1.61 10.04 25.33
N SER A 212 -1.82 10.85 26.38
CA SER A 212 -0.81 11.08 27.41
C SER A 212 -0.38 9.78 28.09
N LYS A 213 -1.35 8.93 28.47
CA LYS A 213 -1.05 7.64 29.13
C LYS A 213 -0.40 6.63 28.18
N MET A 214 -0.78 6.63 26.90
CA MET A 214 -0.09 5.86 25.86
C MET A 214 1.34 6.34 25.68
N TYR A 215 1.56 7.66 25.71
CA TYR A 215 2.88 8.28 25.62
C TYR A 215 3.79 7.96 26.80
N ASP A 216 3.26 7.96 28.03
CA ASP A 216 4.01 7.53 29.21
C ASP A 216 4.46 6.06 29.11
N ALA A 217 3.63 5.21 28.51
CA ALA A 217 3.92 3.79 28.31
C ALA A 217 4.90 3.52 27.16
N LEU A 218 4.75 4.22 26.03
CA LEU A 218 5.60 4.10 24.85
C LEU A 218 5.82 5.48 24.23
N PRO A 219 6.89 6.21 24.61
CA PRO A 219 7.16 7.52 24.04
C PRO A 219 7.40 7.47 22.52
N LEU A 220 6.47 8.02 21.76
CA LEU A 220 6.57 8.28 20.33
C LEU A 220 6.48 9.79 20.11
N GLU A 221 7.53 10.38 19.55
CA GLU A 221 7.57 11.82 19.27
C GLU A 221 7.37 12.07 17.77
N PRO A 222 6.50 13.04 17.40
CA PRO A 222 6.45 13.58 16.06
C PRO A 222 7.80 14.09 15.58
N HIS A 223 7.98 14.09 14.27
CA HIS A 223 9.21 14.65 13.73
C HIS A 223 9.25 16.16 13.99
N LYS A 224 10.40 16.70 14.40
CA LYS A 224 10.56 18.14 14.75
C LYS A 224 10.16 19.11 13.63
N ASP A 225 10.30 18.66 12.39
CA ASP A 225 9.99 19.39 11.15
C ASP A 225 8.64 18.96 10.52
N GLY A 226 7.89 18.11 11.23
CA GLY A 226 6.56 17.64 10.85
C GLY A 226 5.45 18.41 11.56
N VAL A 227 4.26 18.34 11.00
CA VAL A 227 3.00 18.79 11.63
C VAL A 227 2.13 17.60 12.05
N ASP A 228 2.70 16.39 12.07
CA ASP A 228 2.04 15.20 12.56
C ASP A 228 1.74 15.30 14.06
N THR A 229 0.57 14.80 14.46
CA THR A 229 0.13 14.81 15.84
C THR A 229 0.50 13.50 16.53
N LYS A 230 0.63 13.53 17.87
CA LYS A 230 0.72 12.30 18.65
C LYS A 230 -0.47 11.39 18.38
N ASN A 231 -1.67 11.96 18.24
CA ASN A 231 -2.90 11.23 17.88
C ASN A 231 -2.71 10.41 16.60
N TYR A 232 -2.26 11.03 15.52
CA TYR A 232 -2.00 10.35 14.24
C TYR A 232 -0.97 9.22 14.38
N LEU A 233 0.13 9.45 15.11
CA LEU A 233 1.15 8.41 15.32
C LEU A 233 0.57 7.19 16.06
N TYR A 234 -0.16 7.42 17.16
CA TYR A 234 -0.76 6.32 17.93
C TYR A 234 -1.90 5.64 17.18
N SER A 235 -2.78 6.39 16.50
CA SER A 235 -3.87 5.79 15.72
C SER A 235 -3.34 4.92 14.61
N ASP A 236 -2.39 5.41 13.80
CA ASP A 236 -2.02 4.76 12.54
C ASP A 236 -0.87 3.77 12.67
N TYR A 237 0.13 4.04 13.53
CA TYR A 237 1.27 3.15 13.71
C TYR A 237 1.13 2.19 14.89
N VAL A 238 0.22 2.43 15.83
CA VAL A 238 0.04 1.55 17.00
C VAL A 238 -1.29 0.82 16.91
N ILE A 239 -2.40 1.55 16.96
CA ILE A 239 -3.73 0.96 17.11
C ILE A 239 -4.24 0.32 15.82
N ASN A 240 -4.19 1.01 14.68
CA ASN A 240 -4.64 0.49 13.37
C ASN A 240 -3.86 -0.76 12.94
N ARG A 241 -2.54 -0.80 13.21
CA ARG A 241 -1.72 -2.00 12.99
C ARG A 241 -2.17 -3.16 13.87
N ARG A 242 -2.41 -2.90 15.16
CA ARG A 242 -2.90 -3.92 16.11
C ARG A 242 -4.26 -4.47 15.71
N ILE A 243 -5.21 -3.61 15.38
CA ILE A 243 -6.55 -4.00 14.90
C ILE A 243 -6.41 -4.91 13.68
N THR A 244 -5.60 -4.52 12.70
CA THR A 244 -5.40 -5.30 11.48
C THR A 244 -4.79 -6.67 11.79
N GLY A 245 -3.83 -6.75 12.71
CA GLY A 245 -3.24 -8.03 13.12
C GLY A 245 -4.25 -8.97 13.78
N ILE A 246 -5.09 -8.45 14.69
CA ILE A 246 -6.18 -9.22 15.30
C ILE A 246 -7.16 -9.70 14.22
N GLU A 247 -7.61 -8.79 13.35
CA GLU A 247 -8.57 -9.09 12.30
C GLU A 247 -8.05 -10.16 11.33
N ARG A 248 -6.81 -10.01 10.82
CA ARG A 248 -6.19 -11.01 9.93
C ARG A 248 -6.09 -12.37 10.61
N ALA A 249 -5.58 -12.42 11.84
CA ALA A 249 -5.46 -13.68 12.58
C ALA A 249 -6.82 -14.36 12.73
N GLU A 250 -7.87 -13.61 13.10
CA GLU A 250 -9.21 -14.17 13.30
C GLU A 250 -9.88 -14.62 12.02
N LEU A 251 -9.89 -13.78 10.97
CA LEU A 251 -10.55 -14.09 9.70
C LEU A 251 -9.90 -15.31 9.04
N LEU A 252 -8.56 -15.34 8.95
CA LEU A 252 -7.83 -16.46 8.37
C LEU A 252 -8.07 -17.75 9.17
N THR A 253 -7.98 -17.71 10.50
CA THR A 253 -8.25 -18.88 11.36
C THR A 253 -9.69 -19.39 11.21
N LYS A 254 -10.66 -18.51 11.02
CA LYS A 254 -12.07 -18.89 10.86
C LYS A 254 -12.33 -19.55 9.50
N ILE A 255 -11.72 -19.06 8.43
CA ILE A 255 -11.76 -19.72 7.11
C ILE A 255 -11.07 -21.10 7.17
N ALA A 256 -9.92 -21.16 7.84
CA ALA A 256 -9.10 -22.37 8.00
C ALA A 256 -9.83 -23.55 8.67
N ARG A 257 -10.93 -23.30 9.40
CA ARG A 257 -11.78 -24.35 9.98
C ARG A 257 -12.51 -25.19 8.94
N LYS A 258 -12.73 -24.66 7.73
CA LYS A 258 -13.49 -25.32 6.66
C LYS A 258 -12.67 -25.55 5.40
N TYR A 259 -11.77 -24.63 5.05
CA TYR A 259 -10.91 -24.75 3.87
C TYR A 259 -9.46 -24.46 4.24
N PRO A 260 -8.49 -25.18 3.66
CA PRO A 260 -7.08 -24.85 3.85
C PRO A 260 -6.80 -23.43 3.35
N VAL A 261 -6.00 -22.70 4.14
CA VAL A 261 -5.57 -21.34 3.81
C VAL A 261 -4.05 -21.32 3.67
N ASP A 262 -3.56 -20.87 2.52
CA ASP A 262 -2.14 -20.69 2.25
C ASP A 262 -1.73 -19.25 2.58
N LEU A 263 -0.92 -19.09 3.63
CA LEU A 263 -0.46 -17.81 4.15
C LEU A 263 0.98 -17.56 3.71
N TYR A 264 1.23 -16.41 3.09
CA TYR A 264 2.57 -15.92 2.73
C TYR A 264 2.83 -14.60 3.49
N THR A 265 3.71 -14.65 4.48
CA THR A 265 3.95 -13.53 5.42
C THR A 265 5.39 -13.50 5.89
N LYS A 266 5.84 -12.34 6.37
CA LYS A 266 7.11 -12.19 7.10
C LYS A 266 7.09 -12.84 8.49
N ASP A 267 5.90 -12.98 9.08
CA ASP A 267 5.73 -13.64 10.38
C ASP A 267 5.65 -15.17 10.21
N GLU A 268 6.82 -15.81 10.13
CA GLU A 268 6.94 -17.27 10.05
C GLU A 268 6.47 -17.99 11.33
N SER A 269 6.29 -17.26 12.44
CA SER A 269 5.87 -17.83 13.72
C SER A 269 4.35 -18.02 13.81
N PHE A 270 3.57 -17.33 12.97
CA PHE A 270 2.11 -17.45 12.98
C PHE A 270 1.68 -18.87 12.57
N SER A 271 0.84 -19.49 13.41
CA SER A 271 0.31 -20.82 13.17
C SER A 271 -1.10 -20.97 13.75
N ALA A 272 -1.98 -21.64 13.00
CA ALA A 272 -3.31 -22.05 13.44
C ALA A 272 -3.76 -23.31 12.66
N PRO A 273 -4.66 -24.14 13.20
CA PRO A 273 -5.17 -25.32 12.49
C PRO A 273 -5.76 -24.94 11.12
N GLY A 274 -5.29 -25.61 10.05
CA GLY A 274 -5.72 -25.38 8.68
C GLY A 274 -4.99 -24.25 7.93
N ILE A 275 -4.07 -23.54 8.60
CA ILE A 275 -3.19 -22.53 7.97
C ILE A 275 -1.87 -23.20 7.56
N ASN A 276 -1.52 -23.05 6.29
CA ASN A 276 -0.20 -23.40 5.76
C ASN A 276 0.62 -22.13 5.62
N ASN A 277 1.54 -21.86 6.56
CA ASN A 277 2.43 -20.71 6.50
C ASN A 277 3.66 -21.05 5.65
N HIS A 278 3.86 -20.30 4.55
CA HIS A 278 4.94 -20.48 3.59
C HIS A 278 6.08 -19.47 3.75
N GLY A 279 6.00 -18.60 4.76
CA GLY A 279 6.95 -17.50 4.92
C GLY A 279 6.85 -16.47 3.80
N ILE A 280 7.98 -15.81 3.50
CA ILE A 280 8.03 -14.71 2.53
C ILE A 280 7.97 -15.24 1.10
N VAL A 281 7.12 -14.64 0.27
CA VAL A 281 7.12 -14.83 -1.19
C VAL A 281 7.69 -13.58 -1.88
N THR A 282 8.61 -13.76 -2.84
CA THR A 282 9.21 -12.62 -3.55
C THR A 282 8.26 -12.05 -4.59
N TYR A 283 8.19 -10.72 -4.63
CA TYR A 283 7.24 -9.96 -5.44
C TYR A 283 7.36 -10.22 -6.94
N TYR A 284 8.58 -10.21 -7.47
CA TYR A 284 8.81 -10.35 -8.92
C TYR A 284 8.86 -11.80 -9.40
N ASP A 285 9.27 -12.77 -8.57
CA ASP A 285 9.56 -14.13 -9.04
C ASP A 285 8.49 -15.17 -8.72
N TYR A 286 7.84 -15.05 -7.56
CA TYR A 286 6.97 -16.13 -7.05
C TYR A 286 5.55 -15.68 -6.70
N MET A 287 5.36 -14.43 -6.27
CA MET A 287 4.03 -13.90 -5.93
C MET A 287 3.01 -14.05 -7.06
N PRO A 288 3.34 -13.87 -8.36
CA PRO A 288 2.38 -14.09 -9.44
C PRO A 288 1.83 -15.52 -9.50
N TYR A 289 2.62 -16.54 -9.17
CA TYR A 289 2.15 -17.93 -9.13
C TYR A 289 1.16 -18.18 -8.00
N VAL A 290 1.31 -17.50 -6.87
CA VAL A 290 0.32 -17.55 -5.78
C VAL A 290 -1.02 -17.05 -6.32
N PHE A 291 -1.04 -15.85 -6.88
CA PHE A 291 -2.29 -15.22 -7.32
C PHE A 291 -2.99 -15.98 -8.45
N LYS A 292 -2.22 -16.53 -9.40
CA LYS A 292 -2.74 -17.38 -10.49
C LYS A 292 -3.16 -18.78 -10.03
N GLY A 293 -2.54 -19.28 -8.96
CA GLY A 293 -2.71 -20.65 -8.47
C GLY A 293 -3.82 -20.82 -7.43
N SER A 294 -4.41 -19.72 -6.96
CA SER A 294 -5.44 -19.69 -5.94
C SER A 294 -6.85 -19.52 -6.49
N ASP A 295 -7.79 -20.31 -5.97
CA ASP A 295 -9.22 -20.13 -6.25
C ASP A 295 -9.69 -18.77 -5.74
N ILE A 296 -9.35 -18.40 -4.49
CA ILE A 296 -9.66 -17.09 -3.90
C ILE A 296 -8.38 -16.43 -3.35
N ASN A 297 -8.13 -15.19 -3.75
CA ASN A 297 -7.08 -14.35 -3.17
C ASN A 297 -7.71 -13.31 -2.24
N LEU A 298 -7.36 -13.38 -0.95
CA LEU A 298 -7.85 -12.45 0.05
C LEU A 298 -7.06 -11.15 0.04
N ASN A 299 -7.77 -10.02 0.14
CA ASN A 299 -7.21 -8.75 0.56
C ASN A 299 -7.87 -8.29 1.87
N ILE A 300 -7.04 -8.15 2.91
CA ILE A 300 -7.44 -7.56 4.20
C ILE A 300 -6.55 -6.34 4.38
N SER A 301 -7.07 -5.16 4.13
CA SER A 301 -6.29 -3.90 4.13
C SER A 301 -5.78 -3.54 5.52
N LEU A 302 -4.67 -2.82 5.59
CA LEU A 302 -4.26 -2.16 6.84
C LEU A 302 -5.28 -1.06 7.16
N ARG A 303 -5.72 -0.95 8.42
CA ARG A 303 -6.79 -0.02 8.81
C ARG A 303 -6.48 1.47 8.64
N SER A 304 -5.22 1.85 8.50
CA SER A 304 -4.81 3.21 8.10
C SER A 304 -5.17 3.53 6.65
N ILE A 305 -5.30 2.52 5.78
CA ILE A 305 -5.84 2.67 4.42
C ILE A 305 -7.36 2.81 4.57
N LYS A 306 -7.84 4.06 4.53
CA LYS A 306 -9.20 4.45 4.88
C LYS A 306 -10.16 4.24 3.72
N LYS A 307 -9.79 4.69 2.50
CA LYS A 307 -10.59 4.53 1.28
C LYS A 307 -9.84 3.82 0.15
N GLY A 308 -8.51 3.87 0.16
CA GLY A 308 -7.66 3.47 -0.97
C GLY A 308 -7.69 1.99 -1.34
N ILE A 309 -7.38 1.69 -2.60
CA ILE A 309 -7.19 0.32 -3.11
C ILE A 309 -5.71 -0.08 -2.93
N PRO A 310 -5.36 -1.04 -2.06
CA PRO A 310 -3.97 -1.46 -1.88
C PRO A 310 -3.39 -2.10 -3.14
N LEU A 311 -2.07 -1.98 -3.32
CA LEU A 311 -1.33 -2.53 -4.47
C LEU A 311 -1.67 -4.00 -4.75
N ARG A 312 -1.78 -4.81 -3.69
CA ARG A 312 -2.15 -6.24 -3.76
C ARG A 312 -3.38 -6.49 -4.62
N CYS A 313 -4.39 -5.62 -4.57
CA CYS A 313 -5.61 -5.79 -5.33
C CYS A 313 -5.35 -5.66 -6.84
N PHE A 314 -4.53 -4.69 -7.24
CA PHE A 314 -4.11 -4.53 -8.63
C PHE A 314 -3.26 -5.72 -9.09
N ASP A 315 -2.36 -6.23 -8.25
CA ASP A 315 -1.55 -7.41 -8.60
C ASP A 315 -2.38 -8.69 -8.76
N ILE A 316 -3.34 -8.94 -7.86
CA ILE A 316 -4.25 -10.09 -7.93
C ILE A 316 -5.05 -10.02 -9.23
N MET A 317 -5.73 -8.89 -9.48
CA MET A 317 -6.57 -8.71 -10.67
C MET A 317 -5.72 -8.71 -11.95
N GLY A 318 -4.54 -8.10 -11.93
CA GLY A 318 -3.57 -8.10 -13.03
C GLY A 318 -2.95 -9.47 -13.31
N CYS A 319 -2.98 -10.40 -12.36
CA CYS A 319 -2.63 -11.80 -12.58
C CYS A 319 -3.77 -12.62 -13.20
N GLY A 320 -5.00 -12.08 -13.28
CA GLY A 320 -6.21 -12.86 -13.57
C GLY A 320 -6.66 -13.71 -12.38
N GLY A 321 -6.26 -13.36 -11.17
CA GLY A 321 -6.71 -14.02 -9.94
C GLY A 321 -8.02 -13.42 -9.46
N PHE A 322 -8.87 -14.25 -8.85
CA PHE A 322 -10.10 -13.77 -8.22
C PHE A 322 -9.80 -13.07 -6.89
N LEU A 323 -10.26 -11.83 -6.76
CA LEU A 323 -10.07 -10.97 -5.60
C LEU A 323 -11.31 -11.00 -4.69
N LEU A 324 -11.09 -11.27 -3.40
CA LEU A 324 -12.06 -11.03 -2.33
C LEU A 324 -11.45 -10.10 -1.28
N SER A 325 -11.92 -8.85 -1.25
CA SER A 325 -11.34 -7.77 -0.42
C SER A 325 -12.26 -7.34 0.71
N ASN A 326 -11.74 -6.79 1.81
CA ASN A 326 -12.56 -5.93 2.67
C ASN A 326 -13.05 -4.70 1.88
N PHE A 327 -14.18 -4.11 2.28
CA PHE A 327 -14.69 -2.88 1.68
C PHE A 327 -13.64 -1.76 1.69
N GLN A 328 -13.44 -1.14 0.53
CA GLN A 328 -12.68 0.09 0.31
C GLN A 328 -13.44 0.95 -0.71
N GLU A 329 -13.73 2.20 -0.36
CA GLU A 329 -14.62 3.08 -1.15
C GLU A 329 -14.06 3.39 -2.54
N ASP A 330 -12.73 3.47 -2.67
CA ASP A 330 -12.12 3.82 -3.96
C ASP A 330 -12.29 2.75 -5.04
N PHE A 331 -12.62 1.50 -4.69
CA PHE A 331 -12.96 0.49 -5.69
C PHE A 331 -14.10 0.96 -6.59
N PHE A 332 -15.13 1.57 -6.00
CA PHE A 332 -16.36 1.95 -6.71
C PHE A 332 -16.15 3.08 -7.72
N ARG A 333 -14.97 3.75 -7.70
CA ARG A 333 -14.59 4.74 -8.72
C ARG A 333 -14.14 4.10 -10.04
N TYR A 334 -13.71 2.84 -9.99
CA TYR A 334 -12.97 2.19 -11.08
C TYR A 334 -13.53 0.81 -11.47
N PHE A 335 -14.05 0.09 -10.49
CA PHE A 335 -14.48 -1.29 -10.59
C PHE A 335 -15.95 -1.42 -10.16
N GLU A 336 -16.67 -2.31 -10.84
CA GLU A 336 -18.06 -2.64 -10.57
C GLU A 336 -18.10 -3.88 -9.64
N PRO A 337 -18.75 -3.79 -8.46
CA PRO A 337 -18.88 -4.93 -7.56
C PRO A 337 -19.61 -6.11 -8.19
N ASP A 338 -19.19 -7.33 -7.82
CA ASP A 338 -19.69 -8.60 -8.33
C ASP A 338 -19.55 -8.78 -9.87
N VAL A 339 -18.87 -7.85 -10.54
CA VAL A 339 -18.53 -7.90 -11.96
C VAL A 339 -17.02 -7.91 -12.17
N ASP A 340 -16.29 -7.00 -11.53
CA ASP A 340 -14.83 -6.93 -11.60
C ASP A 340 -14.15 -7.41 -10.30
N PHE A 341 -14.83 -7.34 -9.17
CA PHE A 341 -14.28 -7.75 -7.88
C PHE A 341 -15.38 -8.05 -6.88
N VAL A 342 -15.03 -8.78 -5.81
CA VAL A 342 -15.95 -9.04 -4.70
C VAL A 342 -15.38 -8.42 -3.43
N PHE A 343 -16.23 -7.77 -2.65
CA PHE A 343 -15.87 -7.28 -1.33
C PHE A 343 -16.70 -7.92 -0.22
N TYR A 344 -16.26 -7.78 1.02
CA TYR A 344 -17.04 -8.14 2.21
C TYR A 344 -17.07 -7.00 3.22
N GLU A 345 -18.15 -6.93 4.00
CA GLU A 345 -18.36 -5.89 5.02
C GLU A 345 -18.32 -6.43 6.45
N SER A 346 -18.42 -7.75 6.62
CA SER A 346 -18.35 -8.40 7.91
C SER A 346 -17.70 -9.77 7.81
N GLN A 347 -17.30 -10.33 8.96
CA GLN A 347 -16.81 -11.70 9.02
C GLN A 347 -17.81 -12.72 8.49
N SER A 348 -19.10 -12.58 8.83
CA SER A 348 -20.13 -13.53 8.38
C SER A 348 -20.30 -13.46 6.87
N ASP A 349 -20.28 -12.26 6.30
CA ASP A 349 -20.31 -12.03 4.86
C ASP A 349 -19.07 -12.63 4.17
N LEU A 350 -17.87 -12.41 4.70
CA LEU A 350 -16.64 -13.04 4.21
C LEU A 350 -16.76 -14.56 4.16
N LEU A 351 -17.17 -15.20 5.26
CA LEU A 351 -17.28 -16.65 5.33
C LEU A 351 -18.31 -17.19 4.34
N ASN A 352 -19.45 -16.52 4.20
CA ASN A 352 -20.50 -16.88 3.24
C ASN A 352 -20.00 -16.74 1.78
N LYS A 353 -19.27 -15.66 1.46
CA LYS A 353 -18.70 -15.43 0.13
C LYS A 353 -17.58 -16.42 -0.19
N VAL A 354 -16.72 -16.75 0.77
CA VAL A 354 -15.71 -17.82 0.58
C VAL A 354 -16.41 -19.15 0.28
N ASP A 355 -17.45 -19.51 1.05
CA ASP A 355 -18.24 -20.72 0.81
C ASP A 355 -18.88 -20.74 -0.59
N PHE A 356 -19.53 -19.65 -0.96
CA PHE A 356 -20.21 -19.50 -2.23
C PHE A 356 -19.21 -19.60 -3.39
N TYR A 357 -18.19 -18.73 -3.43
CA TYR A 357 -17.30 -18.64 -4.57
C TYR A 357 -16.40 -19.86 -4.73
N LEU A 358 -16.12 -20.64 -3.68
CA LEU A 358 -15.43 -21.94 -3.84
C LEU A 358 -16.28 -23.00 -4.54
N GLN A 359 -17.61 -22.86 -4.54
CA GLN A 359 -18.55 -23.75 -5.22
C GLN A 359 -18.96 -23.26 -6.62
N HIS A 360 -18.69 -21.99 -6.96
CA HIS A 360 -19.11 -21.34 -8.20
C HIS A 360 -17.88 -20.94 -9.04
N GLU A 361 -17.22 -21.94 -9.63
CA GLU A 361 -15.98 -21.73 -10.40
C GLU A 361 -16.16 -20.85 -11.64
N ASP A 362 -17.24 -21.03 -12.40
CA ASP A 362 -17.47 -20.25 -13.62
C ASP A 362 -17.70 -18.77 -13.32
N GLU A 363 -18.48 -18.47 -12.29
CA GLU A 363 -18.74 -17.10 -11.82
C GLU A 363 -17.44 -16.44 -11.33
N ARG A 364 -16.67 -17.18 -10.52
CA ARG A 364 -15.39 -16.72 -9.99
C ARG A 364 -14.39 -16.38 -11.12
N LYS A 365 -14.30 -17.24 -12.14
CA LYS A 365 -13.42 -17.01 -13.30
C LYS A 365 -13.90 -15.85 -14.17
N ALA A 366 -15.21 -15.72 -14.39
CA ALA A 366 -15.77 -14.62 -15.17
C ALA A 366 -15.45 -13.25 -14.52
N ILE A 367 -15.59 -13.14 -13.20
CA ILE A 367 -15.23 -11.92 -12.46
C ILE A 367 -13.73 -11.63 -12.60
N ALA A 368 -12.87 -12.64 -12.38
CA ALA A 368 -11.42 -12.46 -12.47
C ALA A 368 -10.95 -12.07 -13.89
N GLU A 369 -11.56 -12.62 -14.93
CA GLU A 369 -11.29 -12.28 -16.33
C GLU A 369 -11.69 -10.83 -16.65
N ARG A 370 -12.87 -10.40 -16.21
CA ARG A 370 -13.33 -9.00 -16.34
C ARG A 370 -12.37 -8.03 -15.65
N ALA A 371 -11.96 -8.36 -14.43
CA ALA A 371 -10.99 -7.58 -13.66
C ALA A 371 -9.67 -7.44 -14.42
N TYR A 372 -9.13 -8.55 -14.93
CA TYR A 372 -7.88 -8.58 -15.68
C TYR A 372 -7.94 -7.71 -16.94
N GLU A 373 -9.01 -7.82 -17.74
CA GLU A 373 -9.17 -7.02 -18.96
C GLU A 373 -9.24 -5.52 -18.63
N LYS A 374 -9.93 -5.16 -17.54
CA LYS A 374 -9.98 -3.77 -17.07
C LYS A 374 -8.61 -3.28 -16.57
N ILE A 375 -7.89 -4.09 -15.80
CA ILE A 375 -6.51 -3.75 -15.37
C ILE A 375 -5.61 -3.53 -16.59
N LYS A 376 -5.63 -4.47 -17.54
CA LYS A 376 -4.81 -4.45 -18.75
C LYS A 376 -5.06 -3.19 -19.58
N LYS A 377 -6.32 -2.75 -19.67
CA LYS A 377 -6.72 -1.60 -20.46
C LYS A 377 -6.50 -0.26 -19.72
N ASP A 378 -6.98 -0.14 -18.49
CA ASP A 378 -7.21 1.15 -17.83
C ASP A 378 -6.33 1.38 -16.57
N HIS A 379 -5.71 0.33 -16.02
CA HIS A 379 -4.97 0.40 -14.75
C HIS A 379 -3.60 -0.27 -14.82
N ASN A 380 -2.89 -0.04 -15.93
CA ASN A 380 -1.50 -0.44 -16.13
C ASN A 380 -0.54 0.74 -15.98
N PHE A 381 0.76 0.44 -15.85
CA PHE A 381 1.79 1.47 -15.62
C PHE A 381 1.99 2.43 -16.80
N ASN A 382 1.71 2.04 -18.05
CA ASN A 382 1.80 2.97 -19.18
C ASN A 382 0.75 4.08 -19.05
N VAL A 383 -0.49 3.70 -18.70
CA VAL A 383 -1.57 4.66 -18.42
C VAL A 383 -1.21 5.57 -17.25
N ARG A 384 -0.65 5.02 -16.17
CA ARG A 384 -0.25 5.83 -15.00
C ARG A 384 0.89 6.78 -15.28
N VAL A 385 1.90 6.35 -16.06
CA VAL A 385 2.98 7.24 -16.49
C VAL A 385 2.41 8.43 -17.27
N GLU A 386 1.55 8.17 -18.25
CA GLU A 386 0.94 9.25 -19.05
C GLU A 386 0.11 10.21 -18.19
N GLN A 387 -0.74 9.68 -17.30
CA GLN A 387 -1.57 10.47 -16.38
C GLN A 387 -0.72 11.30 -15.41
N ILE A 388 0.27 10.68 -14.76
CA ILE A 388 1.15 11.35 -13.80
C ILE A 388 1.93 12.49 -14.48
N LEU A 389 2.52 12.23 -15.66
CA LEU A 389 3.29 13.25 -16.36
C LEU A 389 2.41 14.39 -16.88
N THR A 390 1.20 14.06 -17.37
CA THR A 390 0.23 15.08 -17.82
C THR A 390 -0.21 15.96 -16.66
N GLU A 391 -0.62 15.38 -15.53
CA GLU A 391 -1.06 16.11 -14.35
C GLU A 391 0.09 16.95 -13.75
N ALA A 392 1.30 16.40 -13.75
CA ALA A 392 2.51 17.12 -13.35
C ALA A 392 2.94 18.21 -14.35
N GLY A 393 2.26 18.38 -15.49
CA GLY A 393 2.60 19.36 -16.52
C GLY A 393 3.95 19.12 -17.19
N ILE A 394 4.35 17.85 -17.36
CA ILE A 394 5.51 17.43 -18.14
C ILE A 394 5.04 17.17 -19.58
N THR A 395 5.20 18.19 -20.43
CA THR A 395 4.79 18.18 -21.85
C THR A 395 5.95 18.08 -22.81
#